data_AF-A0A2G9FZ93-F1
#
_entry.id   AF-A0A2G9FZ93-F1
#
_cell.length_a   1.000
_cell.length_b   1.000
_cell.length_c   1.000
_cell.angle_alpha   90.00
_cell.angle_beta   90.00
_cell.angle_gamma   90.00
#
_symmetry.space_group_name_H-M   'P 1'
#
loop_
_entity.id
_entity.type
_entity.pdbx_description
1 polymer ?
#
loop_
_entity_poly.entity_id
_entity_poly.type
_entity_poly.pdbx_seq_one_letter_code
_entity_poly.pdbx_strand_id
1 'polypeptide(L)'
;MAEPEATTKARVVCCVGDIHGYITKLQNLWSNLENAVGPSDFQTALIIFLGDYCDRGPNTKEVIDFLISLPSKYPNQSHVFLCGNHELAFAAFLGLLPSPPDGSDFSETWKEYEMNEEREGWYKGEGYENMHLQGRRWAGRMTGFDHAKNTEYKGSIYDARPTFESYVKS
;
A
#
# COMPACT_ATOMS: atom_id res chain seq x y z
N MET A 1 46.14 -26.80 15.74
CA MET A 1 44.88 -26.26 16.29
C MET A 1 44.06 -25.81 15.09
N ALA A 2 42.88 -26.38 14.87
CA ALA A 2 42.01 -25.92 13.79
C ALA A 2 41.40 -24.57 14.20
N GLU A 3 41.47 -23.57 13.33
CA GLU A 3 40.74 -22.31 13.53
C GLU A 3 39.24 -22.61 13.55
N PRO A 4 38.44 -21.97 14.42
CA PRO A 4 37.01 -22.16 14.43
C PRO A 4 36.43 -21.65 13.10
N GLU A 5 35.74 -22.51 12.36
CA GLU A 5 34.94 -22.09 11.21
C GLU A 5 33.94 -21.03 11.67
N ALA A 6 34.09 -19.80 11.16
CA ALA A 6 33.16 -18.73 11.39
C ALA A 6 31.79 -19.14 10.82
N THR A 7 30.89 -19.58 11.68
CA THR A 7 29.50 -19.84 11.31
C THR A 7 28.82 -18.50 11.03
N THR A 8 28.74 -18.11 9.76
CA THR A 8 28.01 -16.91 9.35
C THR A 8 26.53 -17.14 9.63
N LYS A 9 26.00 -16.44 10.63
CA LYS A 9 24.58 -16.46 10.98
C LYS A 9 23.74 -15.99 9.79
N ALA A 10 22.69 -16.73 9.46
CA ALA A 10 21.79 -16.36 8.38
C ALA A 10 21.09 -15.02 8.67
N ARG A 11 20.94 -14.20 7.63
CA ARG A 11 20.24 -12.91 7.73
C ARG A 11 18.76 -13.14 8.05
N VAL A 12 18.22 -12.39 9.00
CA VAL A 12 16.79 -12.39 9.29
C VAL A 12 16.01 -11.69 8.18
N VAL A 13 14.90 -12.31 7.77
CA VAL A 13 13.95 -11.76 6.80
C VAL A 13 12.58 -11.68 7.45
N CYS A 14 11.96 -10.49 7.41
CA CYS A 14 10.61 -10.27 7.92
C CYS A 14 9.70 -9.85 6.77
N CYS A 15 8.61 -10.59 6.55
CA CYS A 15 7.56 -10.22 5.61
C CYS A 15 6.37 -9.64 6.37
N VAL A 16 6.01 -8.40 6.06
CA VAL A 16 4.92 -7.65 6.71
C VAL A 16 3.73 -7.59 5.75
N GLY A 17 2.60 -8.16 6.15
CA GLY A 17 1.36 -8.14 5.38
C GLY A 17 0.68 -6.77 5.35
N ASP A 18 -0.53 -6.75 4.80
CA ASP A 18 -1.34 -5.55 4.53
C ASP A 18 -1.51 -4.67 5.79
N ILE A 19 -1.34 -3.36 5.60
CA ILE A 19 -1.37 -2.38 6.69
C ILE A 19 -2.67 -1.58 6.69
N HIS A 20 -3.20 -1.22 5.51
CA HIS A 20 -4.47 -0.54 5.32
C HIS A 20 -4.72 0.64 6.27
N GLY A 21 -3.78 1.59 6.34
CA GLY A 21 -3.93 2.80 7.14
C GLY A 21 -4.03 2.59 8.66
N TYR A 22 -3.70 1.40 9.19
CA TYR A 22 -3.73 1.12 10.63
C TYR A 22 -2.37 1.37 11.31
N ILE A 23 -2.00 2.64 11.45
CA ILE A 23 -0.69 3.06 12.00
C ILE A 23 -0.38 2.44 13.37
N THR A 24 -1.33 2.35 14.29
CA THR A 24 -1.11 1.74 15.61
C THR A 24 -0.77 0.25 15.50
N LYS A 25 -1.38 -0.48 14.56
CA LYS A 25 -1.06 -1.90 14.32
C LYS A 25 0.35 -2.04 13.79
N LEU A 26 0.74 -1.18 12.85
CA LEU A 26 2.08 -1.15 12.28
C LEU A 26 3.15 -0.87 13.35
N GLN A 27 2.95 0.15 14.18
CA GLN A 27 3.87 0.50 15.26
C GLN A 27 4.01 -0.62 16.30
N ASN A 28 2.89 -1.25 16.69
CA ASN A 28 2.90 -2.37 17.62
C ASN A 28 3.62 -3.59 17.02
N LEU A 29 3.36 -3.91 15.75
CA LEU A 29 4.06 -4.98 15.04
C LEU A 29 5.56 -4.70 14.98
N TRP A 30 5.95 -3.48 14.66
CA TRP A 30 7.35 -3.08 14.57
C TRP A 30 8.09 -3.27 15.89
N SER A 31 7.50 -2.80 17.00
CA SER A 31 8.07 -3.00 18.34
C SER A 31 8.15 -4.48 18.72
N ASN A 32 7.13 -5.28 18.38
CA ASN A 32 7.14 -6.71 18.64
C ASN A 32 8.21 -7.45 17.83
N LEU A 33 8.43 -7.06 16.57
CA LEU A 33 9.49 -7.63 15.73
C LEU A 33 10.89 -7.33 16.29
N GLU A 34 11.14 -6.09 16.69
CA GLU A 34 12.41 -5.68 17.29
C GLU A 34 12.73 -6.50 18.56
N ASN A 35 11.71 -6.69 19.41
CA ASN A 35 11.84 -7.50 20.63
C ASN A 35 12.03 -8.99 20.35
N ALA A 36 11.29 -9.55 19.38
CA ALA A 36 11.31 -10.98 19.10
C ALA A 36 12.57 -11.43 18.33
N VAL A 37 13.06 -10.60 17.41
CA VAL A 37 14.26 -10.86 16.61
C VAL A 37 15.53 -10.57 17.40
N GLY A 38 15.47 -9.56 18.27
CA GLY A 38 16.60 -9.08 19.06
C GLY A 38 17.39 -7.98 18.32
N PRO A 39 17.96 -7.00 19.04
CA PRO A 39 18.48 -5.76 18.44
C PRO A 39 19.55 -5.98 17.35
N SER A 40 20.47 -6.94 17.56
CA SER A 40 21.58 -7.19 16.63
C SER A 40 21.11 -7.71 15.27
N ASP A 41 20.20 -8.68 15.27
CA ASP A 41 19.68 -9.27 14.04
C ASP A 41 18.68 -8.32 13.37
N PHE A 42 17.85 -7.64 14.17
CA PHE A 42 16.88 -6.69 13.66
C PHE A 42 17.56 -5.53 12.93
N GLN A 43 18.67 -5.02 13.47
CA GLN A 43 19.43 -3.90 12.87
C GLN A 43 19.92 -4.20 11.45
N THR A 44 20.11 -5.47 11.08
CA THR A 44 20.62 -5.88 9.75
C THR A 44 19.60 -6.66 8.93
N ALA A 45 18.37 -6.78 9.42
CA ALA A 45 17.32 -7.55 8.78
C ALA A 45 16.94 -7.03 7.38
N LEU A 46 16.40 -7.93 6.56
CA LEU A 46 15.66 -7.59 5.35
C LEU A 46 14.18 -7.51 5.72
N ILE A 47 13.56 -6.36 5.52
CA ILE A 47 12.15 -6.13 5.78
C ILE A 47 11.43 -5.98 4.43
N ILE A 48 10.45 -6.85 4.18
CA ILE A 48 9.65 -6.86 2.95
C ILE A 48 8.21 -6.53 3.32
N PHE A 49 7.75 -5.35 2.93
CA PHE A 49 6.34 -4.97 3.02
C PHE A 49 5.61 -5.48 1.79
N LEU A 50 4.51 -6.21 2.00
CA LEU A 50 3.82 -6.95 0.94
C LEU A 50 2.80 -6.12 0.14
N GLY A 51 2.65 -4.84 0.46
CA GLY A 51 1.69 -3.92 -0.17
C GLY A 51 0.51 -3.57 0.75
N ASP A 52 -0.50 -2.96 0.16
CA ASP A 52 -1.77 -2.56 0.75
C ASP A 52 -1.58 -1.72 2.02
N TYR A 53 -0.90 -0.57 1.84
CA TYR A 53 -0.61 0.44 2.85
C TYR A 53 -1.77 1.41 3.05
N CYS A 54 -2.48 1.74 1.97
CA CYS A 54 -3.61 2.67 1.97
C CYS A 54 -4.97 1.98 2.12
N ASP A 55 -6.02 2.81 2.18
CA ASP A 55 -7.44 2.45 2.26
C ASP A 55 -7.88 1.71 3.53
N ARG A 56 -9.20 1.61 3.70
CA ARG A 56 -9.92 0.97 4.82
C ARG A 56 -9.69 1.62 6.19
N GLY A 57 -8.46 1.74 6.65
CA GLY A 57 -8.08 2.36 7.92
C GLY A 57 -7.83 3.86 7.82
N PRO A 58 -7.89 4.58 8.95
CA PRO A 58 -8.03 6.04 8.95
C PRO A 58 -6.72 6.83 8.78
N ASN A 59 -5.55 6.20 8.89
CA ASN A 59 -4.26 6.89 9.02
C ASN A 59 -3.28 6.50 7.90
N THR A 60 -3.74 6.54 6.63
CA THR A 60 -2.87 6.22 5.49
C THR A 60 -1.66 7.15 5.45
N LYS A 61 -1.87 8.46 5.62
CA LYS A 61 -0.77 9.44 5.64
C LYS A 61 0.32 9.06 6.66
N GLU A 62 -0.06 8.73 7.89
CA GLU A 62 0.88 8.40 8.96
C GLU A 62 1.57 7.05 8.73
N VAL A 63 0.89 6.10 8.08
CA VAL A 63 1.53 4.85 7.62
C VAL A 63 2.63 5.16 6.61
N ILE A 64 2.35 5.95 5.58
CA ILE A 64 3.34 6.32 4.57
C ILE A 64 4.51 7.10 5.20
N ASP A 65 4.22 8.07 6.09
CA ASP A 65 5.26 8.81 6.83
C ASP A 65 6.13 7.87 7.70
N PHE A 66 5.53 6.86 8.33
CA PHE A 66 6.26 5.84 9.09
C PHE A 66 7.19 5.04 8.18
N LEU A 67 6.70 4.53 7.05
CA LEU A 67 7.48 3.72 6.11
C LEU A 67 8.66 4.51 5.52
N ILE A 68 8.44 5.78 5.14
CA ILE A 68 9.48 6.69 4.66
C ILE A 68 10.58 6.92 5.72
N SER A 69 10.23 6.90 7.01
CA SER A 69 11.19 7.10 8.10
C SER A 69 12.09 5.89 8.39
N LEU A 70 11.77 4.70 7.87
CA LEU A 70 12.49 3.47 8.24
C LEU A 70 13.96 3.45 7.79
N PRO A 71 14.32 3.84 6.55
CA PRO A 71 15.72 3.80 6.12
C PRO A 71 16.64 4.71 6.95
N SER A 72 16.12 5.86 7.42
CA SER A 72 16.92 6.77 8.26
C SER A 72 17.02 6.29 9.71
N LYS A 73 15.97 5.66 10.24
CA LYS A 73 15.98 5.06 11.59
C LYS A 73 16.82 3.79 11.67
N TYR A 74 16.85 3.00 10.60
CA TYR A 74 17.53 1.71 10.53
C TYR A 74 18.44 1.63 9.30
N PRO A 75 19.57 2.36 9.28
CA PRO A 75 20.42 2.49 8.09
C PRO A 75 21.12 1.19 7.65
N ASN A 76 21.17 0.19 8.53
CA ASN A 76 21.76 -1.12 8.23
C ASN A 76 20.72 -2.17 7.83
N GLN A 77 19.43 -1.84 7.89
CA GLN A 77 18.36 -2.68 7.34
C GLN A 77 18.27 -2.50 5.82
N SER A 78 17.64 -3.46 5.16
CA SER A 78 17.15 -3.27 3.79
C SER A 78 15.63 -3.30 3.82
N HIS A 79 14.98 -2.34 3.16
CA HIS A 79 13.53 -2.25 3.07
C HIS A 79 13.08 -2.44 1.63
N VAL A 80 12.13 -3.36 1.43
CA VAL A 80 11.44 -3.58 0.15
C VAL A 80 9.97 -3.24 0.35
N PHE A 81 9.41 -2.43 -0.53
CA PHE A 81 8.01 -2.03 -0.51
C PHE A 81 7.34 -2.51 -1.79
N LEU A 82 6.54 -3.57 -1.71
CA LEU A 82 5.78 -4.03 -2.85
C LEU A 82 4.60 -3.10 -3.13
N CYS A 83 4.21 -2.99 -4.39
CA CYS A 83 3.03 -2.26 -4.78
C CYS A 83 1.82 -3.19 -4.68
N GLY A 84 0.95 -2.96 -3.70
CA GLY A 84 -0.34 -3.65 -3.60
C GLY A 84 -1.31 -3.18 -4.69
N ASN A 85 -2.44 -3.86 -4.83
CA ASN A 85 -3.48 -3.42 -5.75
C ASN A 85 -4.10 -2.08 -5.31
N HIS A 86 -4.09 -1.80 -4.00
CA HIS A 86 -4.52 -0.51 -3.45
C HIS A 86 -3.51 0.60 -3.79
N GLU A 87 -2.20 0.39 -3.63
CA GLU A 87 -1.17 1.38 -4.03
C GLU A 87 -1.16 1.65 -5.54
N LEU A 88 -1.33 0.61 -6.37
CA LEU A 88 -1.41 0.78 -7.82
C LEU A 88 -2.57 1.72 -8.19
N ALA A 89 -3.72 1.51 -7.55
CA ALA A 89 -4.92 2.29 -7.81
C ALA A 89 -4.79 3.73 -7.28
N PHE A 90 -4.19 3.91 -6.10
CA PHE A 90 -3.89 5.23 -5.55
C PHE A 90 -2.88 5.99 -6.43
N ALA A 91 -1.78 5.35 -6.84
CA ALA A 91 -0.78 5.95 -7.74
C ALA A 91 -1.38 6.29 -9.12
N ALA A 92 -2.29 5.46 -9.64
CA ALA A 92 -3.04 5.76 -10.86
C ALA A 92 -3.89 7.02 -10.73
N PHE A 93 -4.61 7.17 -9.61
CA PHE A 93 -5.40 8.36 -9.35
C PHE A 93 -4.54 9.63 -9.26
N LEU A 94 -3.35 9.53 -8.67
CA LEU A 94 -2.39 10.63 -8.58
C LEU A 94 -1.64 10.91 -9.90
N GLY A 95 -1.88 10.14 -10.97
CA GLY A 95 -1.17 10.30 -12.25
C GLY A 95 0.30 9.92 -12.20
N LEU A 96 0.71 9.03 -11.29
CA LEU A 96 2.11 8.63 -11.07
C LEU A 96 2.53 7.40 -11.88
N LEU A 97 1.60 6.73 -12.55
CA LEU A 97 1.95 5.57 -13.38
C LEU A 97 2.65 6.03 -14.68
N PRO A 98 3.71 5.34 -15.11
CA PRO A 98 4.31 5.60 -16.40
C PRO A 98 3.32 5.23 -17.52
N SER A 99 3.41 5.91 -18.66
CA SER A 99 2.64 5.56 -19.85
C SER A 99 2.84 4.08 -20.23
N PRO A 100 1.80 3.40 -20.75
CA PRO A 100 1.92 2.02 -21.20
C PRO A 100 3.09 1.84 -22.19
N PRO A 101 3.97 0.84 -21.97
CA PRO A 101 5.15 0.63 -22.82
C PRO A 101 4.84 0.30 -24.28
N ASP A 102 3.63 -0.21 -24.55
CA ASP A 102 3.15 -0.51 -25.90
C ASP A 102 2.57 0.72 -26.64
N GLY A 103 2.57 1.89 -26.00
CA GLY A 103 2.06 3.13 -26.56
C GLY A 103 0.54 3.27 -26.53
N SER A 104 -0.18 2.35 -25.88
CA SER A 104 -1.62 2.47 -25.68
C SER A 104 -1.97 3.60 -24.69
N ASP A 105 -3.17 4.15 -24.84
CA ASP A 105 -3.72 5.10 -23.88
C ASP A 105 -4.23 4.36 -22.63
N PHE A 106 -4.21 5.02 -21.47
CA PHE A 106 -4.79 4.42 -20.25
C PHE A 106 -6.29 4.10 -20.39
N SER A 107 -7.00 4.77 -21.30
CA SER A 107 -8.42 4.52 -21.58
C SER A 107 -8.69 3.14 -22.16
N GLU A 108 -7.70 2.50 -22.78
CA GLU A 108 -7.81 1.12 -23.26
C GLU A 108 -8.06 0.13 -22.11
N THR A 109 -7.59 0.45 -20.91
CA THR A 109 -7.78 -0.39 -19.71
C THR A 109 -9.22 -0.39 -19.19
N TRP A 110 -10.09 0.49 -19.68
CA TRP A 110 -11.47 0.62 -19.21
C TRP A 110 -12.41 -0.41 -19.82
N LYS A 111 -12.16 -0.80 -21.08
CA LYS A 111 -13.10 -1.53 -21.96
C LYS A 111 -13.58 -2.85 -21.36
N GLU A 112 -12.67 -3.60 -20.75
CA GLU A 112 -12.99 -4.91 -20.16
C GLU A 112 -14.04 -4.82 -19.03
N TYR A 113 -14.07 -3.69 -18.31
CA TYR A 113 -14.89 -3.51 -17.11
C TYR A 113 -15.97 -2.43 -17.25
N GLU A 114 -16.17 -1.87 -18.45
CA GLU A 114 -17.05 -0.72 -18.72
C GLU A 114 -18.48 -0.93 -18.17
N MET A 115 -18.98 -2.17 -18.23
CA MET A 115 -20.29 -2.56 -17.68
C MET A 115 -20.45 -2.29 -16.16
N ASN A 116 -19.35 -2.09 -15.43
CA ASN A 116 -19.35 -1.78 -14.01
C ASN A 116 -19.30 -0.27 -13.71
N GLU A 117 -19.11 0.59 -14.72
CA GLU A 117 -18.87 2.03 -14.52
C GLU A 117 -19.98 2.70 -13.72
N GLU A 118 -21.24 2.47 -14.10
CA GLU A 118 -22.39 3.07 -13.40
C GLU A 118 -22.52 2.54 -11.98
N ARG A 119 -22.34 1.23 -11.77
CA ARG A 119 -22.48 0.57 -10.46
C ARG A 119 -21.40 1.05 -9.48
N GLU A 120 -20.17 1.16 -9.95
CA GLU A 120 -19.01 1.54 -9.12
C GLU A 120 -18.83 3.07 -9.06
N GLY A 121 -19.56 3.81 -9.90
CA GLY A 121 -19.53 5.27 -9.95
C GLY A 121 -18.13 5.80 -10.24
N TRP A 122 -17.47 5.29 -11.28
CA TRP A 122 -16.07 5.64 -11.57
C TRP A 122 -15.82 7.14 -11.60
N TYR A 123 -14.63 7.55 -11.17
CA TYR A 123 -14.21 8.95 -11.19
C TYR A 123 -14.28 9.54 -12.60
N LYS A 124 -14.88 10.74 -12.68
CA LYS A 124 -15.05 11.55 -13.91
C LYS A 124 -14.64 13.02 -13.68
N GLY A 125 -13.82 13.27 -12.65
CA GLY A 125 -13.28 14.61 -12.37
C GLY A 125 -12.00 14.89 -13.16
N GLU A 126 -11.28 15.96 -12.82
CA GLU A 126 -10.10 16.40 -13.54
C GLU A 126 -9.06 15.28 -13.78
N GLY A 127 -8.62 15.15 -15.04
CA GLY A 127 -7.56 14.21 -15.43
C GLY A 127 -8.02 12.76 -15.60
N TYR A 128 -9.30 12.44 -15.44
CA TYR A 128 -9.80 11.07 -15.59
C TYR A 128 -9.60 10.50 -17.00
N GLU A 129 -9.52 11.36 -18.02
CA GLU A 129 -9.35 10.97 -19.43
C GLU A 129 -8.02 10.25 -19.67
N ASN A 130 -7.00 10.56 -18.87
CA ASN A 130 -5.67 9.95 -18.94
C ASN A 130 -5.36 9.13 -17.68
N MET A 131 -6.37 8.49 -17.09
CA MET A 131 -6.25 7.73 -15.86
C MET A 131 -6.47 6.24 -16.10
N HIS A 132 -5.58 5.40 -15.58
CA HIS A 132 -5.76 3.95 -15.58
C HIS A 132 -7.07 3.56 -14.88
N LEU A 133 -7.74 2.50 -15.35
CA LEU A 133 -9.03 2.03 -14.81
C LEU A 133 -9.05 1.99 -13.28
N GLN A 134 -8.02 1.42 -12.66
CA GLN A 134 -7.99 1.26 -11.20
C GLN A 134 -7.99 2.59 -10.46
N GLY A 135 -7.36 3.65 -10.99
CA GLY A 135 -7.45 4.99 -10.40
C GLY A 135 -8.88 5.54 -10.44
N ARG A 136 -9.58 5.29 -11.57
CA ARG A 136 -10.99 5.69 -11.72
C ARG A 136 -11.91 4.94 -10.76
N ARG A 137 -11.67 3.64 -10.55
CA ARG A 137 -12.42 2.80 -9.59
C ARG A 137 -12.12 3.17 -8.15
N TRP A 138 -10.86 3.48 -7.85
CA TRP A 138 -10.38 3.85 -6.51
C TRP A 138 -10.97 5.17 -6.03
N ALA A 139 -11.02 6.19 -6.88
CA ALA A 139 -11.68 7.46 -6.59
C ALA A 139 -13.18 7.50 -6.97
N GLY A 140 -13.76 6.33 -7.28
CA GLY A 140 -15.17 6.20 -7.61
C GLY A 140 -16.10 6.47 -6.42
N ARG A 141 -17.41 6.43 -6.67
CA ARG A 141 -18.46 6.61 -5.68
C ARG A 141 -19.34 5.37 -5.63
N MET A 142 -18.93 4.42 -4.79
CA MET A 142 -19.69 3.21 -4.54
C MET A 142 -20.44 3.31 -3.21
N THR A 143 -21.72 2.97 -3.25
CA THR A 143 -22.59 2.92 -2.07
C THR A 143 -23.10 1.48 -1.86
N GLY A 144 -23.54 1.17 -0.66
CA GLY A 144 -24.06 -0.14 -0.30
C GLY A 144 -23.11 -0.96 0.58
N PHE A 145 -23.43 -2.24 0.72
CA PHE A 145 -22.78 -3.15 1.65
C PHE A 145 -21.80 -4.08 0.93
N ASP A 146 -20.57 -4.13 1.42
CA ASP A 146 -19.57 -5.11 1.03
C ASP A 146 -19.75 -6.37 1.90
N HIS A 147 -20.37 -7.40 1.32
CA HIS A 147 -20.60 -8.67 2.00
C HIS A 147 -19.31 -9.43 2.31
N ALA A 148 -18.23 -9.22 1.55
CA ALA A 148 -16.96 -9.89 1.81
C ALA A 148 -16.25 -9.31 3.05
N LYS A 149 -16.39 -8.00 3.26
CA LYS A 149 -15.82 -7.29 4.42
C LYS A 149 -16.80 -7.15 5.58
N ASN A 150 -18.06 -7.54 5.38
CA ASN A 150 -19.16 -7.36 6.32
C ASN A 150 -19.27 -5.92 6.82
N THR A 151 -19.18 -4.95 5.91
CA THR A 151 -19.20 -3.52 6.22
C THR A 151 -19.71 -2.71 5.02
N GLU A 152 -20.07 -1.45 5.21
CA GLU A 152 -20.41 -0.56 4.11
C GLU A 152 -19.14 -0.08 3.39
N TYR A 153 -19.24 0.09 2.06
CA TYR A 153 -18.16 0.69 1.28
C TYR A 153 -17.81 2.08 1.80
N LYS A 154 -16.52 2.35 1.97
CA LYS A 154 -16.01 3.65 2.39
C LYS A 154 -15.63 4.48 1.17
N GLY A 155 -16.65 5.00 0.50
CA GLY A 155 -16.51 5.92 -0.64
C GLY A 155 -16.42 5.22 -1.99
N SER A 156 -15.56 4.22 -2.14
CA SER A 156 -15.36 3.49 -3.40
C SER A 156 -15.29 1.99 -3.18
N ILE A 157 -15.22 1.20 -4.27
CA ILE A 157 -15.01 -0.25 -4.21
C ILE A 157 -13.70 -0.63 -3.50
N TYR A 158 -12.75 0.31 -3.44
CA TYR A 158 -11.46 0.16 -2.75
C TYR A 158 -11.51 0.60 -1.27
N ASP A 159 -12.61 1.14 -0.77
CA ASP A 159 -12.69 1.80 0.54
C ASP A 159 -11.70 2.96 0.69
N ALA A 160 -11.57 3.79 -0.35
CA ALA A 160 -10.56 4.84 -0.44
C ALA A 160 -10.86 6.13 0.36
N ARG A 161 -12.10 6.36 0.79
CA ARG A 161 -12.48 7.58 1.52
C ARG A 161 -11.57 7.88 2.73
N PRO A 162 -11.23 6.91 3.61
CA PRO A 162 -10.33 7.15 4.73
C PRO A 162 -8.93 7.64 4.29
N THR A 163 -8.44 7.19 3.13
CA THR A 163 -7.19 7.71 2.58
C THR A 163 -7.33 9.18 2.21
N PHE A 164 -8.34 9.56 1.43
CA PHE A 164 -8.62 10.99 1.16
C PHE A 164 -8.69 11.82 2.45
N GLU A 165 -9.46 11.36 3.44
CA GLU A 165 -9.61 12.07 4.71
C GLU A 165 -8.29 12.21 5.48
N SER A 166 -7.39 11.22 5.42
CA SER A 166 -6.10 11.26 6.12
C SER A 166 -5.14 12.33 5.58
N TYR A 167 -5.36 12.83 4.36
CA TYR A 167 -4.54 13.89 3.76
C TYR A 167 -5.16 15.30 3.89
N VAL A 168 -6.37 15.42 4.45
CA VAL A 168 -7.08 16.70 4.63
C VAL A 168 -7.12 17.14 6.11
N LYS A 169 -7.03 16.20 7.05
CA LYS A 169 -6.97 16.50 8.49
C LYS A 169 -5.56 16.98 8.85
N SER A 170 -5.41 18.29 9.09
CA SER A 170 -4.19 18.93 9.65
C SER A 170 -4.45 19.44 11.06
#